data_AF-A0A3S3DR40-F1
#
_entry.id   AF-A0A3S3DR40-F1
#
_cell.length_a   1.000
_cell.length_b   1.000
_cell.length_c   1.000
_cell.angle_alpha   90.00
_cell.angle_beta   90.00
_cell.angle_gamma   90.00
#
_symmetry.space_group_name_H-M   'P 1'
#
loop_
_entity.id
_entity.type
_entity.pdbx_description
1 polymer ?
#
loop_
_entity_poly.entity_id
_entity_poly.type
_entity_poly.pdbx_seq_one_letter_code
_entity_poly.pdbx_strand_id
1 'polypeptide(L)'
;MWQTLLTPVDLYCERVGPELWAEPVNALTNLAFLVAGLWGVREVRRRGTGIFAEVLAWWVVAIGVGSALFHTFANHGTVWADVLPIAGFTLAYTLFNLRRFLGMKWGKAIAIFVAFYAVTGLLTWAVPDWLRQASNGTTGYLPPFLALAFFGVLVAASGNRAGWYNLAGSAIFVVSVIFRIIDPLVCGSFPLGTHFLWHILNGLMLGVLLAAAARFGKAVGSRQ
;
A
#
# COMPACT_ATOMS: atom_id res chain seq x y z
N MET A 1 27.77 10.19 -0.71
CA MET A 1 26.57 9.48 -0.23
C MET A 1 25.43 10.43 0.14
N TRP A 2 25.60 11.43 1.01
CA TRP A 2 24.49 12.35 1.38
C TRP A 2 23.95 13.19 0.22
N GLN A 3 24.82 13.66 -0.68
CA GLN A 3 24.40 14.46 -1.84
C GLN A 3 23.40 13.72 -2.76
N THR A 4 23.49 12.39 -2.85
CA THR A 4 22.59 11.56 -3.67
C THR A 4 21.18 11.51 -3.10
N LEU A 5 21.00 11.70 -1.79
CA LEU A 5 19.68 11.69 -1.15
C LEU A 5 18.89 12.97 -1.42
N LEU A 6 19.57 14.08 -1.70
CA LEU A 6 18.95 15.38 -1.97
C LEU A 6 18.71 15.63 -3.46
N THR A 7 19.15 14.72 -4.34
CA THR A 7 18.91 14.82 -5.78
C THR A 7 17.39 14.85 -6.04
N PRO A 8 16.88 15.86 -6.77
CA PRO A 8 15.46 15.96 -7.11
C PRO A 8 15.00 14.79 -7.97
N VAL A 9 13.73 14.44 -7.79
CA VAL A 9 13.02 13.38 -8.50
C VAL A 9 11.78 14.00 -9.12
N ASP A 10 11.58 13.76 -10.41
CA ASP A 10 10.42 14.22 -11.15
C ASP A 10 9.75 13.01 -11.81
N LEU A 11 8.51 12.74 -11.42
CA LEU A 11 7.78 11.52 -11.79
C LEU A 11 6.32 11.76 -12.19
N TYR A 12 5.72 12.88 -11.79
CA TYR A 12 4.27 13.10 -11.87
C TYR A 12 3.98 14.44 -12.53
N CYS A 13 2.89 14.50 -13.31
CA CYS A 13 2.57 15.69 -14.10
C CYS A 13 2.51 16.99 -13.30
N GLU A 14 2.00 16.93 -12.06
CA GLU A 14 1.79 18.12 -11.23
C GLU A 14 3.11 18.86 -10.98
N ARG A 15 4.25 18.13 -10.90
CA ARG A 15 5.54 18.72 -10.61
C ARG A 15 6.10 19.43 -11.84
N VAL A 16 6.21 20.75 -11.75
CA VAL A 16 6.81 21.61 -12.79
C VAL A 16 8.15 22.25 -12.37
N GLY A 17 8.66 21.89 -11.18
CA GLY A 17 9.91 22.41 -10.64
C GLY A 17 10.34 21.80 -9.29
N PRO A 18 11.50 22.19 -8.77
CA PRO A 18 12.08 21.64 -7.52
C PRO A 18 11.49 22.24 -6.24
N GLU A 19 10.52 23.14 -6.34
CA GLU A 19 9.98 23.88 -5.21
C GLU A 19 9.14 22.98 -4.28
N LEU A 20 9.03 23.39 -3.01
CA LEU A 20 8.27 22.67 -1.98
C LEU A 20 6.79 22.49 -2.31
N TRP A 21 6.24 23.43 -3.08
CA TRP A 21 4.84 23.50 -3.46
C TRP A 21 4.62 23.16 -4.94
N ALA A 22 5.51 22.39 -5.54
CA ALA A 22 5.33 21.95 -6.92
C ALA A 22 4.29 20.81 -7.05
N GLU A 23 3.88 20.16 -5.95
CA GLU A 23 2.86 19.11 -5.97
C GLU A 23 1.81 19.25 -4.83
N PRO A 24 1.09 20.39 -4.74
CA PRO A 24 0.15 20.66 -3.65
C PRO A 24 -0.96 19.62 -3.52
N VAL A 25 -1.56 19.19 -4.64
CA VAL A 25 -2.71 18.30 -4.66
C VAL A 25 -2.27 16.88 -4.33
N ASN A 26 -1.16 16.40 -4.90
CA ASN A 26 -0.58 15.12 -4.52
C ASN A 26 -0.20 15.10 -3.03
N ALA A 27 0.43 16.16 -2.51
CA ALA A 27 0.76 16.26 -1.08
C ALA A 27 -0.49 16.26 -0.19
N LEU A 28 -1.55 17.00 -0.55
CA LEU A 28 -2.79 17.07 0.23
C LEU A 28 -3.61 15.79 0.18
N THR A 29 -3.64 15.09 -0.95
CA THR A 29 -4.44 13.85 -1.08
C THR A 29 -3.91 12.70 -0.23
N ASN A 30 -2.68 12.81 0.29
CA ASN A 30 -2.14 11.92 1.32
C ASN A 30 -2.90 11.98 2.65
N LEU A 31 -3.73 13.01 2.89
CA LEU A 31 -4.69 13.03 4.00
C LEU A 31 -5.63 11.81 3.96
N ALA A 32 -5.90 11.22 2.80
CA ALA A 32 -6.69 10.00 2.68
C ALA A 32 -6.08 8.83 3.48
N PHE A 33 -4.76 8.69 3.48
CA PHE A 33 -4.05 7.70 4.28
C PHE A 33 -4.14 7.99 5.78
N LEU A 34 -3.95 9.25 6.18
CA LEU A 34 -4.04 9.64 7.58
C LEU A 34 -5.45 9.38 8.13
N VAL A 35 -6.49 9.74 7.38
CA VAL A 35 -7.88 9.48 7.74
C VAL A 35 -8.13 7.98 7.86
N ALA A 36 -7.72 7.18 6.88
CA ALA A 36 -7.88 5.72 6.91
C ALA A 36 -7.16 5.07 8.10
N GLY A 37 -5.92 5.46 8.36
CA GLY A 37 -5.10 4.95 9.45
C GLY A 37 -5.67 5.30 10.82
N LEU A 38 -5.99 6.59 11.06
CA LEU A 38 -6.56 7.05 12.33
C LEU A 38 -7.94 6.44 12.59
N TRP A 39 -8.77 6.33 11.55
CA TRP A 39 -10.04 5.59 11.63
C TRP A 39 -9.81 4.12 12.00
N GLY A 40 -8.81 3.46 11.40
CA GLY A 40 -8.45 2.09 11.72
C GLY A 40 -7.95 1.92 13.16
N VAL A 41 -7.12 2.84 13.67
CA VAL A 41 -6.64 2.84 15.06
C VAL A 41 -7.85 2.90 16.01
N ARG A 42 -8.78 3.83 15.75
CA ARG A 42 -10.01 3.96 16.53
C ARG A 42 -10.82 2.66 16.50
N GLU A 43 -11.05 2.07 15.33
CA GLU A 43 -11.89 0.87 15.20
C GLU A 43 -11.24 -0.38 15.79
N VAL A 44 -9.93 -0.57 15.62
CA VAL A 44 -9.18 -1.68 16.21
C VAL A 44 -9.18 -1.60 17.74
N ARG A 45 -8.94 -0.42 18.30
CA ARG A 45 -8.99 -0.20 19.76
C ARG A 45 -10.39 -0.44 20.30
N ARG A 46 -11.42 0.12 19.65
CA ARG A 46 -12.83 -0.06 20.03
C ARG A 46 -13.25 -1.53 20.05
N ARG A 47 -12.70 -2.36 19.17
CA ARG A 47 -13.02 -3.79 19.05
C ARG A 47 -12.08 -4.72 19.82
N GLY A 48 -11.02 -4.18 20.44
CA GLY A 48 -10.04 -4.96 21.18
C GLY A 48 -9.33 -6.01 20.32
N THR A 49 -9.07 -5.72 19.04
CA THR A 49 -8.50 -6.69 18.08
C THR A 49 -7.03 -7.06 18.42
N GLY A 50 -6.37 -6.21 19.22
CA GLY A 50 -5.03 -6.42 19.77
C GLY A 50 -3.91 -5.68 19.03
N ILE A 51 -2.73 -5.68 19.65
CA ILE A 51 -1.59 -4.82 19.26
C ILE A 51 -1.17 -4.97 17.80
N PHE A 52 -1.22 -6.17 17.22
CA PHE A 52 -0.80 -6.37 15.82
C PHE A 52 -1.70 -5.59 14.84
N ALA A 53 -3.03 -5.59 15.06
CA ALA A 53 -3.93 -4.80 14.22
C ALA A 53 -3.75 -3.29 14.44
N GLU A 54 -3.40 -2.88 15.67
CA GLU A 54 -3.19 -1.47 16.00
C GLU A 54 -1.91 -0.93 15.36
N VAL A 55 -0.83 -1.71 15.39
CA VAL A 55 0.43 -1.40 14.69
C VAL A 55 0.19 -1.23 13.21
N LEU A 56 -0.59 -2.11 12.56
CA LEU A 56 -0.94 -1.97 11.14
C LEU A 56 -1.69 -0.66 10.85
N ALA A 57 -2.61 -0.26 11.74
CA ALA A 57 -3.36 0.98 11.57
C ALA A 57 -2.48 2.23 11.70
N TRP A 58 -1.56 2.25 12.68
CA TRP A 58 -0.54 3.31 12.77
C TRP A 58 0.44 3.29 11.59
N TRP A 59 0.73 2.12 11.04
CA TRP A 59 1.57 1.99 9.85
C TRP A 59 0.97 2.70 8.64
N VAL A 60 -0.36 2.69 8.50
CA VAL A 60 -1.06 3.44 7.44
C VAL A 60 -0.94 4.96 7.65
N VAL A 61 -0.91 5.44 8.89
CA VAL A 61 -0.59 6.84 9.19
C VAL A 61 0.85 7.16 8.76
N ALA A 62 1.80 6.27 9.06
CA ALA A 62 3.20 6.44 8.65
C ALA A 62 3.36 6.47 7.12
N ILE A 63 2.58 5.66 6.37
CA ILE A 63 2.51 5.74 4.90
C ILE A 63 2.10 7.14 4.46
N GLY A 64 1.00 7.67 5.01
CA GLY A 64 0.53 9.02 4.66
C GLY A 64 1.55 10.11 4.93
N VAL A 65 2.27 10.03 6.06
CA VAL A 65 3.33 10.99 6.40
C VAL A 65 4.51 10.86 5.42
N GLY A 66 4.99 9.64 5.17
CA GLY A 66 6.12 9.40 4.27
C GLY A 66 5.84 9.86 2.85
N SER A 67 4.64 9.57 2.36
CA SER A 67 4.19 9.94 1.03
C SER A 67 3.97 11.45 0.89
N ALA A 68 3.36 12.11 1.88
CA ALA A 68 3.25 13.57 1.90
C ALA A 68 4.63 14.27 1.90
N LEU A 69 5.62 13.71 2.63
CA LEU A 69 7.00 14.21 2.59
C LEU A 69 7.60 14.08 1.19
N PHE A 70 7.37 12.95 0.51
CA PHE A 70 7.83 12.78 -0.87
C PHE A 70 7.23 13.81 -1.82
N HIS A 71 5.92 14.04 -1.78
CA HIS A 71 5.30 15.03 -2.65
C HIS A 71 5.66 16.48 -2.29
N THR A 72 6.10 16.73 -1.06
CA THR A 72 6.59 18.06 -0.67
C THR A 72 8.03 18.30 -1.13
N PHE A 73 8.95 17.34 -0.93
CA PHE A 73 10.39 17.56 -1.15
C PHE A 73 10.94 16.91 -2.42
N ALA A 74 10.28 15.88 -2.95
CA ALA A 74 10.58 15.12 -4.16
C ALA A 74 12.07 14.87 -4.39
N ASN A 75 12.73 14.24 -3.42
CA ASN A 75 14.11 13.80 -3.55
C ASN A 75 14.26 12.33 -3.19
N HIS A 76 15.38 11.72 -3.57
CA HIS A 76 15.65 10.30 -3.32
C HIS A 76 15.54 9.88 -1.85
N GLY A 77 15.88 10.75 -0.90
CA GLY A 77 15.68 10.47 0.53
C GLY A 77 14.19 10.31 0.87
N THR A 78 13.35 11.21 0.38
CA THR A 78 11.90 11.14 0.59
C THR A 78 11.20 10.05 -0.22
N VAL A 79 11.77 9.60 -1.36
CA VAL A 79 11.30 8.37 -2.04
C VAL A 79 11.34 7.17 -1.09
N TRP A 80 12.42 7.02 -0.31
CA TRP A 80 12.50 5.94 0.68
C TRP A 80 11.50 6.12 1.83
N ALA A 81 11.25 7.37 2.25
CA ALA A 81 10.24 7.67 3.26
C ALA A 81 8.82 7.27 2.81
N ASP A 82 8.52 7.34 1.52
CA ASP A 82 7.24 6.90 0.93
C ASP A 82 7.20 5.37 0.74
N VAL A 83 8.19 4.80 0.06
CA VAL A 83 8.15 3.41 -0.39
C VAL A 83 8.36 2.40 0.75
N LEU A 84 9.23 2.69 1.72
CA LEU A 84 9.53 1.73 2.80
C LEU A 84 8.33 1.45 3.71
N PRO A 85 7.55 2.45 4.17
CA PRO A 85 6.31 2.18 4.90
C PRO A 85 5.29 1.36 4.12
N ILE A 86 5.13 1.61 2.81
CA ILE A 86 4.21 0.87 1.94
C ILE A 86 4.64 -0.60 1.84
N ALA A 87 5.92 -0.85 1.57
CA ALA A 87 6.48 -2.20 1.54
C ALA A 87 6.34 -2.89 2.92
N GLY A 88 6.68 -2.20 4.00
CA GLY A 88 6.54 -2.72 5.36
C GLY A 88 5.11 -3.12 5.72
N PHE A 89 4.12 -2.27 5.40
CA PHE A 89 2.71 -2.60 5.59
C PHE A 89 2.30 -3.82 4.77
N THR A 90 2.71 -3.88 3.49
CA THR A 90 2.43 -5.00 2.60
C THR A 90 2.91 -6.32 3.21
N LEU A 91 4.15 -6.36 3.69
CA LEU A 91 4.73 -7.56 4.32
C LEU A 91 4.00 -7.90 5.64
N ALA A 92 3.77 -6.91 6.50
CA ALA A 92 3.13 -7.09 7.79
C ALA A 92 1.66 -7.54 7.65
N TYR A 93 0.92 -6.98 6.69
CA TYR A 93 -0.46 -7.34 6.40
C TYR A 93 -0.55 -8.75 5.81
N THR A 94 0.41 -9.20 4.99
CA THR A 94 0.48 -10.59 4.54
C THR A 94 0.65 -11.55 5.73
N LEU A 95 1.56 -11.25 6.66
CA LEU A 95 1.70 -12.05 7.89
C LEU A 95 0.42 -12.01 8.74
N PHE A 96 -0.27 -10.87 8.78
CA PHE A 96 -1.55 -10.73 9.47
C PHE A 96 -2.62 -11.63 8.86
N ASN A 97 -2.72 -11.70 7.54
CA ASN A 97 -3.62 -12.61 6.83
C ASN A 97 -3.39 -14.07 7.24
N LEU A 98 -2.13 -14.51 7.20
CA LEU A 98 -1.76 -15.89 7.55
C LEU A 98 -2.03 -16.21 9.03
N ARG A 99 -1.69 -15.28 9.94
CA ARG A 99 -1.79 -15.49 11.38
C ARG A 99 -3.18 -15.29 11.96
N ARG A 100 -3.87 -14.23 11.53
CA ARG A 100 -5.14 -13.79 12.12
C ARG A 100 -6.36 -14.27 11.34
N PHE A 101 -6.31 -14.22 10.01
CA PHE A 101 -7.47 -14.65 9.21
C PHE A 101 -7.47 -16.15 8.92
N LEU A 102 -6.30 -16.73 8.62
CA LEU A 102 -6.14 -18.16 8.35
C LEU A 102 -5.71 -18.98 9.58
N GLY A 103 -5.45 -18.33 10.72
CA GLY A 103 -5.14 -18.98 11.99
C GLY A 103 -3.86 -19.84 12.01
N MET A 104 -2.96 -19.70 11.03
CA MET A 104 -1.78 -20.56 10.90
C MET A 104 -0.76 -20.27 12.01
N LYS A 105 -0.08 -21.29 12.55
CA LYS A 105 1.06 -21.09 13.48
C LYS A 105 2.22 -20.35 12.78
N TRP A 106 3.06 -19.68 13.57
CA TRP A 106 4.17 -18.84 13.06
C TRP A 106 5.10 -19.55 12.08
N GLY A 107 5.53 -20.79 12.36
CA GLY A 107 6.43 -21.52 11.44
C GLY A 107 5.83 -21.69 10.04
N LYS A 108 4.57 -22.13 9.95
CA LYS A 108 3.85 -22.27 8.67
C LYS A 108 3.62 -20.90 8.00
N ALA A 109 3.25 -19.88 8.78
CA ALA A 109 3.03 -18.54 8.25
C ALA A 109 4.33 -17.94 7.65
N ILE A 110 5.46 -18.06 8.34
CA ILE A 110 6.76 -17.57 7.87
C ILE A 110 7.19 -18.34 6.61
N ALA A 111 7.05 -19.67 6.59
CA ALA A 111 7.41 -20.47 5.42
C ALA A 111 6.62 -20.06 4.17
N ILE A 112 5.30 -19.89 4.29
CA ILE A 112 4.44 -19.45 3.18
C ILE A 112 4.78 -18.00 2.79
N PHE A 113 5.00 -17.12 3.75
CA PHE A 113 5.38 -15.72 3.51
C PHE A 113 6.68 -15.63 2.69
N VAL A 114 7.73 -16.34 3.11
CA VAL A 114 9.03 -16.33 2.42
C VAL A 114 8.90 -16.93 1.02
N ALA A 115 8.23 -18.08 0.89
CA ALA A 115 8.02 -18.71 -0.41
C ALA A 115 7.23 -17.80 -1.37
N PHE A 116 6.17 -17.17 -0.88
CA PHE A 116 5.35 -16.25 -1.67
C PHE A 116 6.18 -15.08 -2.18
N TYR A 117 6.90 -14.36 -1.31
CA TYR A 117 7.68 -13.19 -1.73
C TYR A 117 8.93 -13.55 -2.54
N ALA A 118 9.53 -14.73 -2.35
CA ALA A 118 10.59 -15.24 -3.22
C ALA A 118 10.06 -15.45 -4.65
N VAL A 119 8.89 -16.09 -4.79
CA VAL A 119 8.26 -16.32 -6.10
C VAL A 119 7.83 -15.00 -6.73
N THR A 120 7.07 -14.15 -6.03
CA THR A 120 6.63 -12.87 -6.61
C THR A 120 7.79 -11.93 -6.88
N GLY A 121 8.86 -11.99 -6.07
CA GLY A 121 10.10 -11.25 -6.31
C GLY A 121 10.79 -11.71 -7.58
N LEU A 122 10.93 -13.02 -7.80
CA LEU A 122 11.47 -13.58 -9.04
C LEU A 122 10.62 -13.21 -10.25
N LEU A 123 9.28 -13.29 -10.13
CA LEU A 123 8.36 -12.87 -11.19
C LEU A 123 8.52 -11.38 -11.52
N THR A 124 8.64 -10.53 -10.50
CA THR A 124 8.85 -9.08 -10.68
C THR A 124 10.20 -8.79 -11.34
N TRP A 125 11.25 -9.50 -10.94
CA TRP A 125 12.59 -9.38 -11.53
C TRP A 125 12.63 -9.87 -12.99
N ALA A 126 11.83 -10.88 -13.33
CA ALA A 126 11.72 -11.41 -14.68
C ALA A 126 10.86 -10.54 -15.62
N VAL A 127 10.23 -9.46 -15.13
CA VAL A 127 9.46 -8.57 -15.99
C VAL A 127 10.40 -7.85 -16.97
N PRO A 128 10.16 -7.94 -18.29
CA PRO A 128 11.00 -7.28 -19.28
C PRO A 128 11.08 -5.76 -19.09
N ASP A 129 12.24 -5.18 -19.37
CA ASP A 129 12.50 -3.75 -19.19
C ASP A 129 11.54 -2.85 -19.97
N TRP A 130 11.17 -3.25 -21.20
CA TRP A 130 10.22 -2.50 -22.01
C TRP A 130 8.85 -2.38 -21.32
N LEU A 131 8.40 -3.42 -20.60
CA LEU A 131 7.11 -3.40 -19.90
C LEU A 131 7.20 -2.60 -18.60
N ARG A 132 8.35 -2.67 -17.90
CA ARG A 132 8.64 -1.83 -16.73
C ARG A 132 8.63 -0.34 -17.10
N GLN A 133 9.24 0.03 -18.23
CA GLN A 133 9.24 1.40 -18.74
C GLN A 133 7.84 1.82 -19.21
N ALA A 134 7.15 0.99 -19.99
CA ALA A 134 5.81 1.26 -20.49
C ALA A 134 4.75 1.42 -19.39
N SER A 135 5.00 0.87 -18.19
CA SER A 135 4.10 0.98 -17.04
C SER A 135 4.52 2.05 -16.03
N ASN A 136 5.46 2.93 -16.38
CA ASN A 136 5.98 3.96 -15.46
C ASN A 136 6.48 3.36 -14.12
N GLY A 137 7.23 2.25 -14.18
CA GLY A 137 7.78 1.56 -13.02
C GLY A 137 6.75 0.85 -12.12
N THR A 138 5.48 0.83 -12.53
CA THR A 138 4.36 0.25 -11.77
C THR A 138 4.48 -1.26 -11.55
N THR A 139 5.34 -1.96 -12.30
CA THR A 139 5.59 -3.39 -12.10
C THR A 139 6.06 -3.75 -10.69
N GLY A 140 6.64 -2.79 -9.95
CA GLY A 140 6.94 -2.96 -8.52
C GLY A 140 5.71 -3.21 -7.62
N TYR A 141 4.50 -2.92 -8.11
CA TYR A 141 3.25 -3.22 -7.41
C TYR A 141 2.71 -4.64 -7.67
N LEU A 142 3.41 -5.46 -8.47
CA LEU A 142 3.00 -6.84 -8.72
C LEU A 142 2.94 -7.67 -7.42
N PRO A 143 3.95 -7.67 -6.52
CA PRO A 143 3.87 -8.40 -5.26
C PRO A 143 2.71 -7.99 -4.33
N PRO A 144 2.46 -6.70 -4.03
CA PRO A 144 1.30 -6.31 -3.21
C PRO A 144 -0.04 -6.67 -3.88
N PHE A 145 -0.17 -6.51 -5.20
CA PHE A 145 -1.38 -6.93 -5.92
C PHE A 145 -1.64 -8.43 -5.75
N LEU A 146 -0.62 -9.26 -6.03
CA LEU A 146 -0.73 -10.71 -5.90
C LEU A 146 -1.01 -11.11 -4.45
N ALA A 147 -0.42 -10.43 -3.46
CA ALA A 147 -0.68 -10.72 -2.05
C ALA A 147 -2.16 -10.49 -1.69
N LEU A 148 -2.73 -9.36 -2.11
CA LEU A 148 -4.15 -9.06 -1.88
C LEU A 148 -5.07 -10.07 -2.56
N ALA A 149 -4.80 -10.37 -3.84
CA ALA A 149 -5.62 -11.30 -4.61
C ALA A 149 -5.50 -12.74 -4.09
N PHE A 150 -4.29 -13.27 -3.99
CA PHE A 150 -4.03 -14.65 -3.60
C PHE A 150 -4.49 -14.94 -2.16
N PHE A 151 -4.04 -14.13 -1.19
CA PHE A 151 -4.47 -14.34 0.20
C PHE A 151 -5.93 -13.94 0.40
N GLY A 152 -6.49 -13.01 -0.40
CA GLY A 152 -7.92 -12.74 -0.43
C GLY A 152 -8.75 -13.97 -0.82
N VAL A 153 -8.38 -14.65 -1.91
CA VAL A 153 -9.01 -15.91 -2.32
C VAL A 153 -8.88 -16.98 -1.24
N LEU A 154 -7.67 -17.19 -0.70
CA LEU A 154 -7.45 -18.22 0.33
C LEU A 154 -8.27 -17.97 1.60
N VAL A 155 -8.33 -16.72 2.07
CA VAL A 155 -9.09 -16.34 3.27
C VAL A 155 -10.60 -16.45 3.00
N ALA A 156 -11.07 -16.06 1.81
CA ALA A 156 -12.48 -16.21 1.45
C ALA A 156 -12.88 -17.70 1.37
N ALA A 157 -12.03 -18.52 0.76
CA ALA A 157 -12.21 -19.97 0.64
C ALA A 157 -12.18 -20.69 2.01
N SER A 158 -11.50 -20.12 3.01
CA SER A 158 -11.53 -20.66 4.39
C SER A 158 -12.83 -20.30 5.15
N GLY A 159 -13.80 -19.65 4.51
CA GLY A 159 -15.04 -19.18 5.12
C GLY A 159 -14.90 -17.87 5.90
N ASN A 160 -13.72 -17.26 5.94
CA ASN A 160 -13.51 -16.00 6.64
C ASN A 160 -13.86 -14.81 5.74
N ARG A 161 -14.84 -14.00 6.17
CA ARG A 161 -15.33 -12.84 5.41
C ARG A 161 -14.26 -11.78 5.13
N ALA A 162 -13.17 -11.75 5.89
CA ALA A 162 -12.03 -10.86 5.63
C ALA A 162 -11.45 -11.02 4.22
N GLY A 163 -11.55 -12.21 3.61
CA GLY A 163 -11.05 -12.46 2.26
C GLY A 163 -11.72 -11.57 1.21
N TRP A 164 -13.03 -11.32 1.35
CA TRP A 164 -13.77 -10.42 0.47
C TRP A 164 -13.30 -8.97 0.56
N TYR A 165 -12.82 -8.53 1.73
CA TYR A 165 -12.25 -7.20 1.89
C TYR A 165 -10.89 -7.09 1.20
N ASN A 166 -10.07 -8.14 1.23
CA ASN A 166 -8.82 -8.16 0.47
C ASN A 166 -9.07 -8.14 -1.03
N LEU A 167 -10.08 -8.88 -1.52
CA LEU A 167 -10.46 -8.89 -2.94
C LEU A 167 -11.02 -7.54 -3.38
N ALA A 168 -11.87 -6.91 -2.56
CA ALA A 168 -12.32 -5.54 -2.79
C ALA A 168 -11.13 -4.55 -2.80
N GLY A 169 -10.21 -4.70 -1.85
CA GLY A 169 -8.96 -3.94 -1.83
C GLY A 169 -8.13 -4.15 -3.10
N SER A 170 -7.99 -5.39 -3.56
CA SER A 170 -7.29 -5.72 -4.81
C SER A 170 -7.94 -5.04 -6.02
N ALA A 171 -9.27 -5.05 -6.12
CA ALA A 171 -9.99 -4.36 -7.19
C ALA A 171 -9.79 -2.84 -7.16
N ILE A 172 -9.90 -2.22 -5.97
CA ILE A 172 -9.62 -0.79 -5.78
C ILE A 172 -8.16 -0.48 -6.17
N PHE A 173 -7.23 -1.34 -5.78
CA PHE A 173 -5.81 -1.18 -6.06
C PHE A 173 -5.51 -1.21 -7.56
N VAL A 174 -6.14 -2.10 -8.33
CA VAL A 174 -6.01 -2.15 -9.80
C VAL A 174 -6.44 -0.81 -10.41
N VAL A 175 -7.61 -0.29 -10.03
CA VAL A 175 -8.09 1.01 -10.52
C VAL A 175 -7.15 2.13 -10.11
N SER A 176 -6.66 2.10 -8.86
CA SER A 176 -5.70 3.07 -8.34
C SER A 176 -4.41 3.09 -9.16
N VAL A 177 -3.88 1.92 -9.48
CA VAL A 177 -2.65 1.77 -10.25
C VAL A 177 -2.82 2.26 -11.70
N ILE A 178 -3.98 2.08 -12.31
CA ILE A 178 -4.27 2.63 -13.64
C ILE A 178 -4.06 4.15 -13.65
N PHE A 179 -4.55 4.88 -12.62
CA PHE A 179 -4.34 6.32 -12.52
C PHE A 179 -2.87 6.73 -12.33
N ARG A 180 -2.01 5.85 -11.80
CA ARG A 180 -0.56 6.08 -11.78
C ARG A 180 0.09 5.84 -13.14
N ILE A 181 -0.36 4.81 -13.87
CA ILE A 181 0.20 4.46 -15.19
C ILE A 181 -0.12 5.56 -16.21
N ILE A 182 -1.37 6.06 -16.22
CA ILE A 182 -1.81 7.04 -17.22
C ILE A 182 -1.39 8.48 -16.91
N ASP A 183 -0.90 8.74 -15.70
CA ASP A 183 -0.48 10.09 -15.27
C ASP A 183 0.44 10.75 -16.30
N PRO A 184 1.64 10.22 -16.63
CA PRO A 184 2.53 10.84 -17.61
C PRO A 184 1.93 10.96 -19.01
N LEU A 185 0.90 10.17 -19.35
CA LEU A 185 0.26 10.18 -20.67
C LEU A 185 -0.70 11.37 -20.85
N VAL A 186 -1.20 11.96 -19.75
CA VAL A 186 -2.20 13.04 -19.81
C VAL A 186 -1.62 14.43 -19.55
N CYS A 187 -0.34 14.55 -19.15
CA CYS A 187 0.24 15.83 -18.72
C CYS A 187 0.05 16.97 -19.73
N GLY A 188 0.10 16.67 -21.04
CA GLY A 188 -0.02 17.68 -22.09
C GLY A 188 -1.40 18.35 -22.17
N SER A 189 -2.48 17.66 -21.81
CA SER A 189 -3.85 18.19 -21.83
C SER A 189 -4.42 18.44 -20.43
N PHE A 190 -3.90 17.76 -19.42
CA PHE A 190 -4.29 17.88 -18.03
C PHE A 190 -3.05 17.93 -17.13
N PRO A 191 -2.43 19.12 -16.94
CA PRO A 191 -1.16 19.27 -16.21
C PRO A 191 -1.23 18.84 -14.74
N LEU A 192 -2.41 18.82 -14.12
CA LEU A 192 -2.59 18.27 -12.78
C LEU A 192 -2.30 16.75 -12.73
N GLY A 193 -2.45 16.04 -13.85
CA GLY A 193 -2.32 14.60 -13.91
C GLY A 193 -3.44 13.86 -13.17
N THR A 194 -3.22 12.58 -12.92
CA THR A 194 -4.16 11.67 -12.25
C THR A 194 -3.61 11.05 -10.98
N HIS A 195 -2.36 11.33 -10.61
CA HIS A 195 -1.70 10.69 -9.47
C HIS A 195 -2.42 10.94 -8.13
N PHE A 196 -3.07 12.08 -7.95
CA PHE A 196 -3.87 12.35 -6.75
C PHE A 196 -5.00 11.32 -6.53
N LEU A 197 -5.55 10.74 -7.60
CA LEU A 197 -6.54 9.66 -7.53
C LEU A 197 -5.92 8.35 -7.03
N TRP A 198 -4.63 8.12 -7.32
CA TRP A 198 -3.88 6.99 -6.74
C TRP A 198 -3.80 7.12 -5.21
N HIS A 199 -3.57 8.31 -4.66
CA HIS A 199 -3.60 8.52 -3.20
C HIS A 199 -4.97 8.22 -2.59
N ILE A 200 -6.02 8.80 -3.17
CA ILE A 200 -7.39 8.66 -2.65
C ILE A 200 -7.83 7.19 -2.67
N LEU A 201 -7.61 6.49 -3.78
CA LEU A 201 -8.01 5.10 -3.93
C LEU A 201 -7.16 4.15 -3.07
N ASN A 202 -5.84 4.39 -2.92
CA ASN A 202 -5.05 3.60 -1.97
C ASN A 202 -5.44 3.89 -0.51
N GLY A 203 -5.77 5.14 -0.17
CA GLY A 203 -6.31 5.48 1.15
C GLY A 203 -7.60 4.72 1.45
N LEU A 204 -8.53 4.69 0.49
CA LEU A 204 -9.74 3.89 0.55
C LEU A 204 -9.43 2.40 0.69
N MET A 205 -8.54 1.86 -0.15
CA MET A 205 -8.11 0.46 -0.10
C MET A 205 -7.58 0.10 1.29
N LEU A 206 -6.64 0.88 1.83
CA LEU A 206 -6.07 0.64 3.16
C LEU A 206 -7.15 0.74 4.25
N GLY A 207 -8.10 1.67 4.13
CA GLY A 207 -9.28 1.73 4.99
C GLY A 207 -10.10 0.44 4.94
N VAL A 208 -10.35 -0.13 3.75
CA VAL A 208 -11.06 -1.42 3.59
C VAL A 208 -10.28 -2.56 4.26
N LEU A 209 -8.96 -2.61 4.11
CA LEU A 209 -8.12 -3.63 4.76
C LEU A 209 -8.12 -3.49 6.28
N LEU A 210 -8.04 -2.27 6.80
CA LEU A 210 -8.14 -2.01 8.24
C LEU A 210 -9.54 -2.33 8.78
N ALA A 211 -10.59 -2.17 7.97
CA ALA A 211 -11.94 -2.64 8.32
C ALA A 211 -11.97 -4.16 8.54
N ALA A 212 -11.31 -4.91 7.65
CA ALA A 212 -11.18 -6.35 7.77
C ALA A 212 -10.40 -6.75 9.03
N ALA A 213 -9.27 -6.09 9.26
CA ALA A 213 -8.45 -6.30 10.46
C ALA A 213 -9.26 -6.04 11.73
N ALA A 214 -9.94 -4.90 11.82
CA ALA A 214 -10.74 -4.53 12.99
C ALA A 214 -11.89 -5.53 13.24
N ARG A 215 -12.59 -5.98 12.19
CA ARG A 215 -13.78 -6.83 12.29
C ARG A 215 -13.47 -8.32 12.50
N PHE A 216 -12.39 -8.82 11.89
CA PHE A 216 -12.13 -10.26 11.80
C PHE A 216 -10.72 -10.67 12.26
N GLY A 217 -9.89 -9.73 12.71
CA GLY A 217 -8.47 -9.95 13.00
C GLY A 217 -8.13 -10.31 14.46
N LYS A 218 -9.13 -10.60 15.30
CA LYS A 218 -8.93 -11.05 16.68
C LYS A 218 -8.01 -12.29 16.73
N ALA A 219 -7.25 -12.44 17.80
CA ALA A 219 -6.34 -13.57 17.92
C ALA A 219 -7.13 -14.88 18.06
N VAL A 220 -6.63 -15.96 17.45
CA VAL A 220 -7.20 -17.30 17.66
C VAL A 220 -7.13 -17.61 19.17
N GLY A 221 -8.28 -17.79 19.81
CA GLY A 221 -8.41 -18.04 21.25
C GLY A 221 -8.87 -16.86 22.11
N SER A 222 -8.96 -15.64 21.57
CA SER A 222 -9.66 -14.55 22.27
C SER A 222 -11.18 -14.76 22.11
N ARG A 223 -11.91 -14.95 23.22
CA ARG A 223 -13.38 -15.15 23.20
C ARG A 223 -14.07 -14.03 22.38
N GLN A 224 -15.01 -14.42 21.51
CA GLN A 224 -15.79 -13.48 20.70
C GLN A 224 -16.81 -12.76 21.56
#